data_AF-A0A836TR13-F1
#
_entry.id   AF-A0A836TR13-F1
#
_cell.length_a   1.000
_cell.length_b   1.000
_cell.length_c   1.000
_cell.angle_alpha   90.00
_cell.angle_beta   90.00
_cell.angle_gamma   90.00
#
_symmetry.space_group_name_H-M   'P 1'
#
loop_
_entity.id
_entity.type
_entity.pdbx_description
1 polymer ?
#
loop_
_entity_poly.entity_id
_entity_poly.type
_entity_poly.pdbx_seq_one_letter_code
_entity_poly.pdbx_strand_id
1 'polypeptide(L)'
;MWSTRTWWMFRSVGFDNVVVLDGGWQKWTREDRPVSDTNTPYPAGNLSVNPRPEMWADKDDMLRIMNDGGACTLNSLAPDVYSGKVDNYGRAGHIPGSHNVFYGDLFDPDAGTFLPADDLSERFRASGSLEPGPVVIY
;
A
#
# COMPACT_ATOMS: atom_id res chain seq x y z
N MET A 1 0.19 1.89 -8.75
CA MET A 1 0.59 2.40 -7.42
C MET A 1 -0.47 3.30 -6.79
N TRP A 2 -1.01 4.31 -7.49
CA TRP A 2 -2.00 5.22 -6.91
C TRP A 2 -3.34 4.57 -6.52
N SER A 3 -3.77 3.54 -7.23
CA SER A 3 -5.08 2.90 -6.99
C SER A 3 -5.20 2.26 -5.61
N THR A 4 -4.13 1.67 -5.06
CA THR A 4 -4.15 1.07 -3.72
C THR A 4 -4.27 2.14 -2.63
N ARG A 5 -3.67 3.32 -2.83
CA ARG A 5 -3.85 4.47 -1.93
C ARG A 5 -5.31 4.94 -1.94
N THR A 6 -5.92 5.09 -3.11
CA THR A 6 -7.33 5.47 -3.24
C THR A 6 -8.26 4.42 -2.62
N TRP A 7 -8.02 3.14 -2.88
CA TRP A 7 -8.73 2.02 -2.23
C TRP A 7 -8.68 2.15 -0.71
N TRP A 8 -7.49 2.33 -0.14
CA TRP A 8 -7.33 2.47 1.30
C TRP A 8 -8.02 3.75 1.83
N MET A 9 -7.99 4.86 1.09
CA MET A 9 -8.68 6.10 1.49
C MET A 9 -10.20 5.91 1.58
N PHE A 10 -10.81 5.23 0.61
CA PHE A 10 -12.23 4.88 0.68
C PHE A 10 -12.55 4.03 1.91
N ARG A 11 -11.72 3.02 2.20
CA ARG A 11 -11.90 2.18 3.39
C ARG A 11 -11.73 2.96 4.69
N SER A 12 -10.81 3.92 4.72
CA SER A 12 -10.57 4.79 5.90
C SER A 12 -11.76 5.70 6.23
N VAL A 13 -12.69 5.89 5.29
CA VAL A 13 -13.93 6.64 5.49
C VAL A 13 -15.16 5.73 5.55
N GLY A 14 -14.97 4.43 5.77
CA GLY A 14 -16.05 3.45 5.96
C GLY A 14 -16.68 2.92 4.67
N PHE A 15 -16.09 3.21 3.51
CA PHE A 15 -16.56 2.69 2.23
C PHE A 15 -15.82 1.39 1.87
N ASP A 16 -16.41 0.24 2.21
CA ASP A 16 -15.77 -1.07 2.02
C ASP A 16 -15.97 -1.68 0.64
N ASN A 17 -17.01 -1.27 -0.11
CA ASN A 17 -17.31 -1.82 -1.44
C ASN A 17 -16.43 -1.19 -2.53
N VAL A 18 -15.12 -1.37 -2.40
CA VAL A 18 -14.10 -0.82 -3.29
C VAL A 18 -13.07 -1.90 -3.60
N VAL A 19 -12.72 -2.04 -4.87
CA VAL A 19 -11.76 -3.03 -5.36
C VAL A 19 -10.71 -2.36 -6.25
N VAL A 20 -9.53 -2.96 -6.31
CA VAL A 20 -8.47 -2.57 -7.24
C VAL A 20 -8.47 -3.54 -8.41
N LEU A 21 -8.44 -3.01 -9.63
CA LEU A 21 -8.23 -3.83 -10.83
C LEU A 21 -6.78 -4.32 -10.88
N ASP A 22 -6.58 -5.60 -10.62
CA ASP A 22 -5.26 -6.23 -10.66
C ASP A 22 -4.67 -6.23 -12.08
N GLY A 23 -3.45 -5.75 -12.23
CA GLY A 23 -2.81 -5.46 -13.53
C GLY A 23 -3.19 -4.12 -14.16
N GLY A 24 -4.21 -3.44 -13.62
CA GLY A 24 -4.64 -2.10 -14.03
C GLY A 24 -4.88 -1.94 -15.53
N TRP A 25 -4.62 -0.72 -16.01
CA TRP A 25 -4.80 -0.36 -17.42
C TRP A 25 -3.92 -1.20 -18.37
N GLN A 26 -2.67 -1.44 -18.00
CA GLN A 26 -1.70 -2.15 -18.85
C GLN A 26 -2.17 -3.57 -19.18
N LYS A 27 -2.61 -4.32 -18.16
CA LYS A 27 -3.18 -5.66 -18.37
C LYS A 27 -4.48 -5.59 -19.17
N TRP A 28 -5.37 -4.65 -18.84
CA TRP A 28 -6.65 -4.47 -19.54
C TRP A 28 -6.47 -4.30 -21.06
N THR A 29 -5.54 -3.44 -21.45
CA THR A 29 -5.24 -3.20 -22.88
C THR A 29 -4.54 -4.38 -23.54
N ARG A 30 -3.62 -5.06 -22.84
CA ARG A 30 -2.91 -6.23 -23.38
C ARG A 30 -3.83 -7.41 -23.63
N GLU A 31 -4.93 -7.50 -22.89
CA GLU A 31 -5.97 -8.52 -23.06
C GLU A 31 -7.06 -8.10 -24.07
N ASP A 32 -6.84 -7.02 -24.84
CA ASP A 32 -7.78 -6.49 -25.84
C ASP A 32 -9.21 -6.28 -25.31
N ARG A 33 -9.31 -5.88 -24.03
CA ARG A 33 -10.61 -5.65 -23.39
C ARG A 33 -11.24 -4.35 -23.89
N PRO A 34 -12.59 -4.26 -23.91
CA PRO A 34 -13.29 -3.07 -24.37
C PRO A 34 -12.87 -1.80 -23.61
N VAL A 35 -12.69 -0.71 -24.35
CA VAL A 35 -12.38 0.63 -23.81
C VAL A 35 -13.39 1.64 -24.36
N SER A 36 -13.53 2.78 -23.69
CA SER A 36 -14.38 3.87 -24.15
C SER A 36 -13.67 5.20 -23.90
N ASP A 37 -13.78 6.10 -24.87
CA ASP A 37 -13.39 7.51 -24.80
C ASP A 37 -14.62 8.44 -24.65
N THR A 38 -15.80 7.86 -24.48
CA THR A 38 -17.06 8.60 -24.39
C THR A 38 -17.18 9.27 -23.02
N ASN A 39 -17.32 10.60 -23.02
CA ASN A 39 -17.63 11.35 -21.80
C ASN A 39 -19.07 11.06 -21.35
N THR A 40 -19.23 10.10 -20.44
CA THR A 40 -20.53 9.69 -19.92
C THR A 40 -20.83 10.41 -18.61
N PRO A 41 -21.87 11.27 -18.54
CA PRO A 41 -22.26 11.88 -17.29
C PRO A 41 -22.89 10.82 -16.38
N TYR A 42 -22.44 10.76 -15.12
CA TYR A 42 -23.03 9.91 -14.10
C TYR A 42 -23.98 10.71 -13.21
N PRO A 43 -25.15 10.17 -12.82
CA PRO A 43 -25.98 10.80 -11.81
C PRO A 43 -25.23 10.86 -10.47
N ALA A 44 -25.58 11.83 -9.64
CA ALA A 44 -25.00 11.94 -8.31
C ALA A 44 -25.27 10.65 -7.49
N GLY A 45 -24.20 10.07 -6.96
CA GLY A 45 -24.29 8.97 -6.00
C GLY A 45 -24.37 9.46 -4.56
N ASN A 46 -24.77 8.57 -3.66
CA ASN A 46 -24.71 8.83 -2.22
C ASN A 46 -23.42 8.22 -1.63
N LEU A 47 -22.67 9.02 -0.88
CA LEU A 47 -21.54 8.56 -0.09
C LEU A 47 -21.85 8.83 1.39
N SER A 48 -22.04 7.77 2.17
CA SER A 48 -22.11 7.87 3.63
C SER A 48 -20.71 7.63 4.19
N VAL A 49 -20.19 8.61 4.93
CA VAL A 49 -18.85 8.56 5.50
C VAL A 49 -18.92 8.15 6.97
N ASN A 50 -18.16 7.11 7.32
CA ASN A 50 -17.92 6.66 8.68
C ASN A 50 -16.40 6.55 8.90
N PRO A 51 -15.72 7.64 9.31
CA PRO A 51 -14.27 7.67 9.45
C PRO A 51 -13.75 6.59 10.41
N ARG A 52 -12.60 6.01 10.08
CA ARG A 52 -11.89 4.98 10.84
C ARG A 52 -10.51 5.49 11.25
N PRO A 53 -10.40 6.29 12.33
CA PRO A 53 -9.12 6.86 12.78
C PRO A 53 -8.04 5.79 13.03
N GLU A 54 -8.45 4.59 13.45
CA GLU A 54 -7.57 3.44 13.70
C GLU A 54 -6.83 2.92 12.46
N MET A 55 -7.25 3.33 11.25
CA MET A 55 -6.51 3.02 10.03
C MET A 55 -5.30 3.93 9.82
N TRP A 56 -5.18 5.04 10.56
CA TRP A 56 -4.10 6.01 10.43
C TRP A 56 -3.15 5.93 11.64
N ALA A 57 -1.87 6.18 11.39
CA ALA A 57 -0.88 6.47 12.42
C ALA A 57 -0.31 7.86 12.14
N ASP A 58 -0.26 8.70 13.17
CA ASP A 58 0.37 10.01 13.06
C ASP A 58 1.83 9.98 13.54
N LYS A 59 2.46 11.16 13.61
CA LYS A 59 3.85 11.29 14.05
C LYS A 59 4.04 10.82 15.50
N ASP A 60 3.11 11.14 16.38
CA ASP A 60 3.22 10.80 17.81
C ASP A 60 3.01 9.31 18.02
N ASP A 61 2.16 8.66 17.21
CA ASP A 61 2.06 7.20 17.13
C ASP A 61 3.40 6.58 16.73
N MET A 62 4.02 7.07 15.66
CA MET A 62 5.29 6.53 15.18
C MET A 62 6.43 6.73 16.19
N LEU A 63 6.47 7.86 16.89
CA LEU A 63 7.45 8.10 17.95
C LEU A 63 7.26 7.14 19.13
N ARG A 64 6.01 6.86 19.52
CA ARG A 64 5.70 5.89 20.57
C ARG A 64 6.10 4.48 20.16
N ILE A 65 5.74 4.07 18.94
CA ILE A 65 6.11 2.75 18.40
C ILE A 65 7.64 2.58 18.36
N MET A 66 8.38 3.62 17.98
CA MET A 66 9.83 3.58 17.92
C MET A 66 10.48 3.44 19.31
N ASN A 67 9.91 4.04 20.35
CA ASN A 67 10.46 4.04 21.70
C ASN A 67 10.02 2.81 22.52
N ASP A 68 8.75 2.45 22.43
CA ASP A 68 8.10 1.48 23.32
C ASP A 68 7.78 0.16 22.60
N GLY A 69 7.91 0.13 21.27
CA GLY A 69 7.46 -0.99 20.43
C GLY A 69 5.93 -1.01 20.27
N GLY A 70 5.39 -2.21 20.04
CA GLY A 70 3.94 -2.44 20.00
C GLY A 70 3.31 -2.49 18.60
N ALA A 71 4.06 -2.22 17.54
CA ALA A 71 3.66 -2.49 16.15
C ALA A 71 4.85 -2.89 15.28
N CYS A 72 4.62 -3.77 14.31
CA CYS A 72 5.55 -3.97 13.21
C CYS A 72 5.47 -2.75 12.28
N THR A 73 6.61 -2.19 11.88
CA THR A 73 6.64 -1.05 10.95
C THR A 73 7.29 -1.47 9.64
N LEU A 74 6.61 -1.19 8.53
CA LEU A 74 7.04 -1.56 7.18
C LEU A 74 7.31 -0.31 6.36
N ASN A 75 8.49 -0.23 5.77
CA ASN A 75 8.82 0.75 4.76
C ASN A 75 8.70 0.11 3.38
N SER A 76 7.91 0.74 2.51
CA SER A 76 7.64 0.20 1.17
C SER A 76 8.57 0.71 0.07
N LEU A 77 9.54 1.57 0.37
CA LEU A 77 10.43 2.18 -0.62
C LEU A 77 11.48 1.20 -1.14
N ALA A 78 12.15 1.60 -2.23
CA ALA A 78 13.23 0.81 -2.82
C ALA A 78 14.39 0.60 -1.81
N PRO A 79 15.10 -0.54 -1.85
CA PRO A 79 16.14 -0.86 -0.87
C PRO A 79 17.28 0.16 -0.77
N ASP A 80 17.61 0.85 -1.87
CA ASP A 80 18.62 1.90 -1.92
C ASP A 80 18.18 3.19 -1.21
N VAL A 81 16.90 3.55 -1.32
CA VAL A 81 16.28 4.65 -0.55
C VAL A 81 16.19 4.27 0.93
N TYR A 82 15.69 3.06 1.22
CA TYR A 82 15.58 2.54 2.58
C TYR A 82 16.95 2.50 3.30
N SER A 83 18.00 2.04 2.62
CA SER A 83 19.36 2.00 3.19
C SER A 83 20.04 3.37 3.27
N GLY A 84 19.45 4.41 2.66
CA GLY A 84 20.02 5.75 2.60
C GLY A 84 21.18 5.90 1.61
N LYS A 85 21.36 4.94 0.69
CA LYS A 85 22.30 5.08 -0.44
C LYS A 85 21.82 6.14 -1.43
N VAL A 86 20.49 6.29 -1.56
CA VAL A 86 19.82 7.31 -2.35
C VAL A 86 18.97 8.15 -1.41
N ASP A 87 19.11 9.48 -1.48
CA ASP A 87 18.25 10.42 -0.77
C ASP A 87 17.30 11.13 -1.74
N ASN A 88 16.05 10.67 -1.72
CA ASN A 88 14.97 11.27 -2.50
C ASN A 88 14.03 12.15 -1.66
N TYR A 89 14.20 12.17 -0.32
CA TYR A 89 13.20 12.70 0.62
C TYR A 89 13.78 13.65 1.66
N GLY A 90 15.03 14.12 1.47
CA GLY A 90 15.71 15.11 2.31
C GLY A 90 16.30 14.53 3.60
N ARG A 91 16.16 13.22 3.81
CA ARG A 91 16.82 12.47 4.88
C ARG A 91 17.03 11.04 4.39
N ALA A 92 18.31 10.70 4.19
CA ALA A 92 18.72 9.33 3.87
C ALA A 92 18.31 8.34 4.99
N GLY A 93 17.84 7.17 4.58
CA GLY A 93 17.55 6.05 5.47
C GLY A 93 16.07 5.85 5.75
N HIS A 94 15.78 5.28 6.91
CA HIS A 94 14.43 4.87 7.33
C HIS A 94 14.20 5.14 8.82
N ILE A 95 12.95 4.91 9.28
CA ILE A 95 12.60 4.97 10.71
C ILE A 95 13.31 3.80 11.41
N PRO A 96 14.09 4.04 12.47
CA PRO A 96 14.77 2.98 13.21
C PRO A 96 13.82 1.87 13.64
N GLY A 97 14.23 0.61 13.43
CA GLY A 97 13.45 -0.57 13.80
C GLY A 97 12.37 -0.98 12.78
N SER A 98 12.18 -0.25 11.68
CA SER A 98 11.31 -0.71 10.60
C SER A 98 11.95 -1.80 9.75
N HIS A 99 11.12 -2.50 8.99
CA HIS A 99 11.54 -3.50 8.01
C HIS A 99 11.22 -3.01 6.60
N ASN A 100 12.07 -3.33 5.62
CA ASN A 100 11.80 -3.02 4.23
C ASN A 100 11.06 -4.16 3.53
N VAL A 101 9.89 -3.85 2.96
CA VAL A 101 9.21 -4.72 1.99
C VAL A 101 8.90 -3.84 0.79
N PHE A 102 9.81 -3.85 -0.19
CA PHE A 102 9.73 -2.97 -1.34
C PHE A 102 8.43 -3.22 -2.13
N TYR A 103 7.65 -2.19 -2.42
CA TYR A 103 6.40 -2.38 -3.18
C TYR A 103 6.65 -3.00 -4.57
N GLY A 104 7.79 -2.70 -5.20
CA GLY A 104 8.10 -3.16 -6.56
C GLY A 104 8.27 -4.67 -6.63
N ASP A 105 8.62 -5.27 -5.51
CA ASP A 105 8.75 -6.70 -5.30
C ASP A 105 7.38 -7.39 -5.12
N LEU A 106 6.27 -6.67 -4.96
CA LEU A 106 4.96 -7.29 -4.74
C LEU A 106 4.22 -7.62 -6.05
N PHE A 107 4.82 -7.30 -7.19
CA PHE A 107 4.22 -7.46 -8.50
C PHE A 107 5.04 -8.39 -9.38
N ASP A 108 4.34 -9.12 -10.25
CA ASP A 108 4.96 -9.76 -11.40
C ASP A 108 5.40 -8.68 -12.40
N PRO A 109 6.69 -8.59 -12.76
CA PRO A 109 7.20 -7.52 -13.62
C PRO A 109 6.69 -7.59 -15.06
N ASP A 110 6.30 -8.77 -15.54
CA ASP A 110 5.83 -8.99 -16.91
C ASP A 110 4.30 -8.84 -16.98
N ALA A 111 3.58 -9.46 -16.04
CA ALA A 111 2.14 -9.42 -15.97
C ALA A 111 1.61 -8.09 -15.37
N GLY A 112 2.39 -7.40 -14.55
CA GLY A 112 1.99 -6.19 -13.84
C GLY A 112 0.92 -6.43 -12.76
N THR A 113 0.64 -7.69 -12.44
CA THR A 113 -0.32 -8.13 -11.43
C THR A 113 0.37 -8.34 -10.09
N PHE A 114 -0.39 -8.38 -9.00
CA PHE A 114 0.12 -8.89 -7.74
C PHE A 114 0.61 -10.32 -7.89
N LEU A 115 1.65 -10.66 -7.12
CA LEU A 115 2.10 -12.04 -7.00
C LEU A 115 1.04 -12.91 -6.29
N PRO A 116 1.08 -14.24 -6.47
CA PRO A 116 0.27 -15.18 -5.70
C PRO A 116 0.41 -14.96 -4.18
N ALA A 117 -0.65 -15.29 -3.44
CA ALA A 117 -0.71 -15.08 -2.00
C ALA A 117 0.43 -15.78 -1.23
N ASP A 118 0.87 -16.96 -1.68
CA ASP A 118 1.98 -17.70 -1.06
C ASP A 118 3.32 -16.97 -1.24
N ASP A 119 3.57 -16.44 -2.44
CA ASP A 119 4.78 -15.67 -2.76
C ASP A 119 4.82 -14.33 -2.03
N LEU A 120 3.67 -13.66 -1.93
CA LEU A 120 3.53 -12.46 -1.11
C LEU A 120 3.82 -12.80 0.36
N SER A 121 3.23 -13.88 0.88
CA SER A 121 3.43 -14.31 2.26
C SER A 121 4.90 -14.59 2.57
N GLU A 122 5.64 -15.18 1.64
CA GLU A 122 7.09 -15.36 1.77
C GLU A 122 7.82 -14.02 1.95
N ARG A 123 7.50 -13.04 1.09
CA ARG A 123 8.13 -11.71 1.13
C ARG A 123 7.85 -10.94 2.42
N PHE A 124 6.69 -11.15 3.03
CA PHE A 124 6.33 -10.54 4.31
C PHE A 124 6.82 -11.33 5.54
N ARG A 125 7.17 -12.61 5.41
CA ARG A 125 7.50 -13.44 6.59
C ARG A 125 8.69 -12.90 7.38
N ALA A 126 9.73 -12.44 6.68
CA ALA A 126 10.95 -11.94 7.32
C ALA A 126 10.76 -10.62 8.10
N SER A 127 9.69 -9.87 7.84
CA SER A 127 9.38 -8.63 8.58
C SER A 127 8.59 -8.86 9.86
N GLY A 128 8.09 -10.09 10.08
CA GLY A 128 7.19 -10.40 11.19
C GLY A 128 5.77 -9.80 11.05
N SER A 129 5.43 -9.18 9.92
CA SER A 129 4.13 -8.53 9.73
C SER A 129 2.95 -9.50 9.54
N LEU A 130 3.23 -10.80 9.47
CA LEU A 130 2.21 -11.86 9.44
C LEU A 130 1.87 -12.40 10.83
N GLU A 131 2.66 -12.05 11.84
CA GLU A 131 2.39 -12.42 13.23
C GLU A 131 1.25 -11.56 13.80
N PRO A 132 0.51 -12.07 14.80
CA PRO A 132 -0.56 -11.30 15.44
C PRO A 132 -0.04 -9.98 16.03
N GLY A 133 -0.64 -8.87 15.62
CA GLY A 133 -0.30 -7.54 16.12
C GLY A 133 -0.63 -6.45 15.10
N PRO A 134 -0.55 -5.17 15.50
CA PRO A 134 -0.73 -4.07 14.57
C PRO A 134 0.49 -3.93 13.65
N VAL A 135 0.22 -3.59 12.39
CA VAL A 135 1.22 -3.30 11.37
C VAL A 135 0.99 -1.89 10.86
N VAL A 136 2.04 -1.07 10.82
CA VAL A 136 2.00 0.27 10.24
C VAL A 136 2.90 0.30 9.02
N ILE A 137 2.35 0.69 7.86
CA ILE A 137 3.09 0.80 6.60
C ILE A 137 3.31 2.28 6.28
N TYR A 138 4.51 2.64 5.87
CA TYR A 138 4.89 4.00 5.49
C TYR A 138 5.80 4.07 4.26
#